data_AF-A0A2W1MLQ0-F1
#
_entry.id   AF-A0A2W1MLQ0-F1
#
_cell.length_a   1.000
_cell.length_b   1.000
_cell.length_c   1.000
_cell.angle_alpha   90.00
_cell.angle_beta   90.00
_cell.angle_gamma   90.00
#
_symmetry.space_group_name_H-M   'P 1'
#
loop_
_entity.id
_entity.type
_entity.pdbx_description
1 polymer ?
#
loop_
_entity_poly.entity_id
_entity_poly.type
_entity_poly.pdbx_seq_one_letter_code
_entity_poly.pdbx_strand_id
1 'polypeptide(L)'
;MSGKTLTIRDPDVDVLRNIKVLTDKGTASQALMAGAAMAINLSDQVSDLRRELAKERDKVAVLQRVLADAHGAAIQLAEIAGQGDMFDPSNVLRPAGRRFA
;
A
#
# COMPACT_ATOMS: atom_id res chain seq x y z
N MET A 1 -21.78 34.35 -22.86
CA MET A 1 -21.21 33.00 -23.08
C MET A 1 -22.34 31.99 -22.98
N SER A 2 -22.72 31.32 -24.07
CA SER A 2 -23.73 30.26 -24.02
C SER A 2 -23.08 29.01 -23.44
N GLY A 3 -23.28 28.75 -22.15
CA GLY A 3 -22.78 27.56 -21.48
C GLY A 3 -23.48 26.33 -22.04
N LYS A 4 -22.71 25.39 -22.62
CA LYS A 4 -23.24 24.13 -23.12
C LYS A 4 -23.83 23.35 -21.95
N THR A 5 -25.16 23.27 -21.87
CA THR A 5 -25.86 22.55 -20.80
C THR A 5 -25.73 21.05 -21.07
N LEU A 6 -24.95 20.37 -20.24
CA LEU A 6 -24.83 18.91 -20.26
C LEU A 6 -26.02 18.31 -19.49
N THR A 7 -26.77 17.43 -20.13
CA THR A 7 -27.89 16.71 -19.54
C THR A 7 -27.59 15.21 -19.58
N ILE A 8 -27.91 14.51 -18.49
CA ILE A 8 -27.82 13.05 -18.45
C ILE A 8 -29.19 12.51 -18.88
N ARG A 9 -29.18 11.64 -19.88
CA ARG A 9 -30.39 10.98 -20.38
C ARG A 9 -30.54 9.62 -19.69
N ASP A 10 -31.76 9.34 -19.24
CA ASP A 10 -32.15 8.08 -18.58
C ASP A 10 -31.18 7.64 -17.47
N PRO A 11 -30.87 8.51 -16.49
CA PRO A 11 -29.98 8.14 -15.40
C PRO A 11 -30.63 7.04 -14.55
N ASP A 12 -29.81 6.08 -14.13
CA ASP A 12 -30.20 5.13 -13.11
C ASP A 12 -30.59 5.86 -11.83
N VAL A 13 -31.85 5.68 -11.42
CA VAL A 13 -32.46 6.37 -10.29
C VAL A 13 -31.80 5.96 -8.97
N ASP A 14 -31.36 4.71 -8.85
CA ASP A 14 -30.70 4.21 -7.65
C ASP A 14 -29.30 4.81 -7.52
N VAL A 15 -28.57 4.95 -8.62
CA VAL A 15 -27.26 5.63 -8.64
C VAL A 15 -27.41 7.10 -8.22
N LEU A 16 -28.41 7.81 -8.76
CA LEU A 16 -28.67 9.18 -8.37
C LEU A 16 -29.06 9.30 -6.90
N ARG A 17 -29.88 8.37 -6.39
CA ARG A 17 -30.28 8.35 -4.98
C ARG A 17 -29.08 8.13 -4.07
N ASN A 18 -28.23 7.17 -4.40
CA ASN A 18 -27.03 6.85 -3.62
C ASN A 18 -26.04 8.02 -3.61
N ILE A 19 -25.79 8.65 -4.76
CA ILE A 19 -24.92 9.83 -4.83
C ILE A 19 -25.49 11.01 -4.04
N LYS A 20 -26.81 11.23 -4.07
CA LYS A 20 -27.46 12.26 -3.25
C LYS A 20 -27.29 12.01 -1.76
N VAL A 21 -27.48 10.78 -1.31
CA VAL A 21 -27.27 10.39 0.10
C VAL A 21 -25.80 10.56 0.49
N LEU A 22 -24.89 10.13 -0.36
CA LEU A 22 -23.44 10.16 -0.10
C LEU A 22 -22.87 11.59 -0.07
N THR A 23 -23.45 12.50 -0.83
CA THR A 23 -23.00 13.90 -0.94
C THR A 23 -23.86 14.89 -0.15
N ASP A 24 -24.94 14.41 0.45
CA ASP A 24 -25.97 15.20 1.14
C ASP A 24 -26.50 16.38 0.29
N LYS A 25 -26.83 16.10 -0.98
CA LYS A 25 -27.35 17.11 -1.93
C LYS A 25 -28.78 16.80 -2.36
N GLY A 26 -29.62 17.84 -2.40
CA GLY A 26 -31.03 17.71 -2.78
C GLY A 26 -31.27 17.49 -4.29
N THR A 27 -30.42 18.07 -5.14
CA THR A 27 -30.56 17.98 -6.61
C THR A 27 -29.52 17.03 -7.20
N ALA A 28 -29.91 16.32 -8.27
CA ALA A 28 -29.05 15.33 -8.92
C ALA A 28 -27.78 15.96 -9.51
N SER A 29 -27.90 17.16 -10.10
CA SER A 29 -26.77 17.89 -10.68
C SER A 29 -25.73 18.28 -9.63
N GLN A 30 -26.16 18.81 -8.48
CA GLN A 30 -25.24 19.15 -7.38
C GLN A 30 -24.59 17.90 -6.79
N ALA A 31 -25.36 16.84 -6.62
CA ALA A 31 -24.86 15.58 -6.09
C ALA A 31 -23.79 14.96 -6.99
N LEU A 32 -23.99 14.98 -8.30
CA LEU A 32 -23.02 14.48 -9.28
C LEU A 32 -21.75 15.33 -9.32
N MET A 33 -21.85 16.66 -9.29
CA MET A 33 -20.67 17.52 -9.23
C MET A 33 -19.88 17.30 -7.93
N ALA A 34 -20.56 17.20 -6.80
CA ALA A 34 -19.92 16.91 -5.51
C ALA A 34 -19.27 15.52 -5.51
N GLY A 35 -19.96 14.50 -6.04
CA GLY A 35 -19.43 13.16 -6.18
C GLY A 35 -18.20 13.10 -7.09
N ALA A 36 -18.21 13.85 -8.20
CA ALA A 36 -17.05 13.95 -9.08
C ALA A 36 -15.85 14.61 -8.39
N ALA A 37 -16.07 15.69 -7.62
CA ALA A 37 -15.02 16.32 -6.84
C ALA A 37 -14.45 15.38 -5.77
N MET A 38 -15.31 14.62 -5.08
CA MET A 38 -14.88 13.58 -4.14
C MET A 38 -14.06 12.48 -4.82
N ALA A 39 -14.50 12.02 -6.01
CA ALA A 39 -13.79 11.00 -6.76
C ALA A 39 -12.40 11.46 -7.23
N ILE A 40 -12.26 12.73 -7.64
CA ILE A 40 -10.97 13.33 -7.99
C ILE A 40 -10.05 13.34 -6.77
N ASN A 41 -10.53 13.86 -5.63
CA ASN A 41 -9.76 13.88 -4.40
C ASN A 41 -9.35 12.48 -3.93
N LEU A 42 -10.25 11.51 -4.05
CA LEU A 42 -9.97 10.11 -3.71
C LEU A 42 -8.93 9.51 -4.66
N SER A 43 -9.00 9.83 -5.95
CA SER A 43 -8.00 9.40 -6.93
C SER A 43 -6.61 9.94 -6.59
N ASP A 44 -6.52 11.22 -6.18
CA ASP A 44 -5.26 11.83 -5.76
C ASP A 44 -4.70 11.15 -4.50
N GLN A 45 -5.55 10.93 -3.49
CA GLN A 45 -5.17 10.19 -2.26
C GLN A 45 -4.67 8.77 -2.57
N VAL A 46 -5.36 8.05 -3.46
CA VAL A 46 -4.94 6.71 -3.89
C VAL A 46 -3.59 6.75 -4.61
N SER A 47 -3.34 7.78 -5.42
CA SER A 47 -2.05 7.98 -6.10
C SER A 47 -0.92 8.18 -5.10
N ASP A 48 -1.13 9.03 -4.09
CA ASP A 48 -0.14 9.29 -3.05
C ASP A 48 0.12 8.04 -2.19
N LEU A 49 -0.92 7.33 -1.77
CA LEU A 49 -0.78 6.06 -1.03
C LEU A 49 -0.01 5.01 -1.84
N ARG A 50 -0.23 4.93 -3.16
CA ARG A 50 0.54 4.03 -4.03
C ARG A 50 2.03 4.42 -4.08
N ARG A 51 2.34 5.71 -4.08
CA ARG A 51 3.72 6.21 -4.03
C ARG A 51 4.38 5.88 -2.69
N GLU A 52 3.68 6.07 -1.58
CA GLU A 52 4.17 5.69 -0.25
C GLU A 52 4.41 4.18 -0.14
N LEU A 53 3.49 3.36 -0.62
CA LEU A 53 3.64 1.91 -0.64
C LEU A 53 4.87 1.47 -1.44
N ALA A 54 5.14 2.10 -2.58
CA ALA A 54 6.34 1.82 -3.38
C ALA A 54 7.61 2.15 -2.57
N LYS A 55 7.65 3.31 -1.91
CA LYS A 55 8.77 3.72 -1.06
C LYS A 55 9.01 2.76 0.11
N GLU A 56 7.96 2.31 0.78
CA GLU A 56 8.10 1.34 1.87
C GLU A 56 8.58 -0.03 1.36
N ARG A 57 8.12 -0.48 0.18
CA ARG A 57 8.63 -1.71 -0.45
C ARG A 57 10.12 -1.61 -0.77
N ASP A 58 10.57 -0.47 -1.28
CA ASP A 58 12.00 -0.24 -1.55
C ASP A 58 12.83 -0.30 -0.26
N LYS A 59 12.35 0.31 0.83
CA LYS A 59 13.02 0.21 2.14
C LYS A 59 13.11 -1.23 2.63
N VAL A 60 12.02 -1.99 2.54
CA VAL A 60 12.00 -3.41 2.92
C VAL A 60 13.02 -4.20 2.11
N ALA A 61 13.10 -3.97 0.79
CA ALA A 61 14.09 -4.63 -0.06
C ALA A 61 15.53 -4.31 0.36
N VAL A 62 15.82 -3.04 0.67
CA VAL A 62 17.14 -2.63 1.20
C VAL A 62 17.44 -3.32 2.53
N LEU A 63 16.50 -3.33 3.47
CA LEU A 63 16.68 -3.97 4.77
C LEU A 63 16.91 -5.48 4.65
N GLN A 64 16.17 -6.15 3.77
CA GLN A 64 16.35 -7.58 3.49
C GLN A 64 17.75 -7.87 2.93
N ARG A 65 18.25 -7.01 2.03
CA ARG A 65 19.61 -7.13 1.51
C ARG A 65 20.66 -6.95 2.60
N VAL A 66 20.54 -5.91 3.42
CA VAL A 66 21.46 -5.66 4.55
C VAL A 66 21.45 -6.84 5.53
N LEU A 67 20.28 -7.41 5.82
CA LEU A 67 20.16 -8.57 6.68
C LEU A 67 20.87 -9.80 6.08
N ALA A 68 20.72 -10.03 4.76
CA ALA A 68 21.40 -11.12 4.07
C ALA A 68 22.93 -10.95 4.08
N ASP A 69 23.42 -9.74 3.83
CA ASP A 69 24.84 -9.42 3.85
C ASP A 69 25.42 -9.61 5.27
N ALA A 70 24.71 -9.11 6.30
CA ALA A 70 25.10 -9.28 7.69
C ALA A 70 25.11 -10.75 8.12
N HIS A 71 24.13 -11.54 7.66
CA HIS A 71 24.10 -12.98 7.92
C HIS A 71 25.29 -13.69 7.27
N GLY A 72 25.64 -13.35 6.02
CA GLY A 72 26.83 -13.89 5.36
C GLY A 72 28.13 -13.56 6.10
N ALA A 73 28.27 -12.31 6.57
CA ALA A 73 29.43 -11.91 7.37
C ALA A 73 29.49 -12.65 8.71
N ALA A 74 28.34 -12.87 9.37
CA ALA A 74 28.28 -13.63 10.62
C ALA A 74 28.71 -15.08 10.43
N ILE A 75 28.29 -15.73 9.33
CA ILE A 75 28.74 -17.09 8.98
C ILE A 75 30.26 -17.13 8.82
N GLN A 76 30.84 -16.20 8.04
CA GLN A 76 32.29 -16.14 7.85
C GLN A 76 33.04 -15.94 9.17
N LEU A 77 32.54 -15.07 10.05
CA LEU A 77 33.15 -14.86 11.36
C LEU A 77 33.10 -16.13 12.23
N ALA A 78 31.98 -16.85 12.22
CA ALA A 78 31.87 -18.11 12.95
C ALA A 78 32.78 -19.19 12.38
N GLU A 79 32.92 -19.29 11.05
CA GLU A 79 33.88 -20.20 10.43
C GLU A 79 35.31 -19.91 10.88
N ILE A 80 35.74 -18.64 10.85
CA ILE A 80 37.07 -18.21 11.33
C ILE A 80 37.26 -18.54 12.82
N ALA A 81 36.20 -18.40 13.63
CA ALA A 81 36.21 -18.72 15.05
C ALA A 81 36.10 -20.22 15.35
N GLY A 82 36.01 -21.10 14.33
CA GLY A 82 35.84 -22.54 14.50
C GLY A 82 34.43 -22.96 14.97
N GLN A 83 33.45 -22.07 14.86
CA GLN A 83 32.05 -22.24 15.27
C GLN A 83 31.10 -22.32 14.07
N GLY A 84 31.59 -22.79 12.91
CA GLY A 84 30.78 -22.88 11.67
C GLY A 84 29.55 -23.78 11.80
N ASP A 85 29.55 -24.71 12.75
CA ASP A 85 28.42 -25.58 13.08
C ASP A 85 27.23 -24.81 13.68
N MET A 86 27.45 -23.63 14.26
CA MET A 86 26.42 -22.84 14.95
C MET A 86 25.26 -22.40 14.05
N PHE A 87 25.50 -22.27 12.74
CA PHE A 87 24.49 -21.87 11.76
C PHE A 87 23.88 -23.03 10.96
N ASP A 88 24.36 -24.26 11.18
CA ASP A 88 23.84 -25.46 10.50
C ASP A 88 22.38 -25.72 10.93
N PRO A 89 21.42 -25.84 9.99
CA PRO A 89 20.04 -26.18 10.30
C PRO A 89 19.87 -27.52 11.04
N SER A 90 20.85 -28.43 10.93
CA SER A 90 20.88 -29.72 11.61
C SER A 90 21.51 -29.68 13.01
N ASN A 91 22.13 -28.55 13.40
CA ASN A 91 22.71 -28.39 14.74
C ASN A 91 21.59 -28.21 15.78
N VAL A 92 21.44 -29.22 16.64
CA VAL A 92 20.46 -29.26 17.74
C VAL A 92 20.71 -28.19 18.82
N LEU A 93 21.91 -27.61 18.87
CA LEU A 93 22.28 -26.53 19.78
C LEU A 93 22.25 -25.15 19.13
N ARG A 94 21.80 -25.04 17.87
CA ARG A 94 21.67 -23.75 17.19
C ARG A 94 20.82 -22.80 18.04
N PRO A 95 21.31 -21.57 18.33
CA PRO A 95 20.51 -20.59 19.02
C PRO A 95 19.24 -20.34 18.20
N ALA A 96 18.09 -20.70 18.74
CA ALA A 96 16.81 -20.48 18.08
C ALA A 96 16.63 -18.97 17.89
N GLY A 97 16.89 -18.49 16.68
CA GLY A 97 16.58 -17.12 16.30
C GLY A 97 15.12 -16.88 16.62
N ARG A 98 14.83 -15.93 17.53
CA ARG A 98 13.47 -15.49 17.78
C ARG A 98 12.89 -15.10 16.43
N ARG A 99 11.94 -15.90 15.93
CA ARG A 99 11.10 -15.51 14.80
C ARG A 99 10.38 -14.25 15.26
N PHE A 100 10.78 -13.10 14.73
CA PHE A 100 9.93 -11.91 14.79
C PHE A 100 8.77 -12.20 13.84
N ALA A 101 7.68 -12.70 14.44
CA ALA A 101 6.36 -12.79 13.83
C ALA A 101 5.69 -11.41 13.91
#